data_AF-A0A1I4X0J7-F1
#
_entry.id   AF-A0A1I4X0J7-F1
#
_cell.length_a   1.000
_cell.length_b   1.000
_cell.length_c   1.000
_cell.angle_alpha   90.00
_cell.angle_beta   90.00
_cell.angle_gamma   90.00
#
_symmetry.space_group_name_H-M   'P 1'
#
loop_
_entity.id
_entity.type
_entity.pdbx_description
1 polymer ?
#
loop_
_entity_poly.entity_id
_entity_poly.type
_entity_poly.pdbx_seq_one_letter_code
_entity_poly.pdbx_strand_id
1 'polypeptide(L)'
;MTNINLVPVFTGTIQHHSVQLCNARDLHKFLESQRQFANWIKERIEQYIFTEGEGFLTILLKTSKGIKGGRSTTEYHLTLDMAKELTMVEKNERGRQIRRYFISLEQHPPQLILRPLLTALTMST
;
A
#
# COMPACT_ATOMS: atom_id res chain seq x y z
N MET A 1 -23.59 -8.99 -0.94
CA MET A 1 -22.81 -7.96 -0.21
C MET A 1 -21.34 -8.34 -0.29
N THR A 2 -20.55 -7.70 -1.16
CA THR A 2 -19.10 -7.88 -1.16
C THR A 2 -18.56 -7.24 0.12
N ASN A 3 -18.14 -8.04 1.08
CA ASN A 3 -17.43 -7.55 2.25
C ASN A 3 -16.07 -7.06 1.76
N ILE A 4 -15.95 -5.76 1.49
CA ILE A 4 -14.71 -5.16 1.03
C ILE A 4 -13.78 -5.10 2.23
N ASN A 5 -12.94 -6.13 2.37
CA ASN A 5 -11.85 -6.13 3.33
C ASN A 5 -10.84 -5.07 2.84
N LEU A 6 -10.78 -3.92 3.49
CA LEU A 6 -9.90 -2.80 3.12
C LEU A 6 -8.62 -2.81 3.95
N VAL A 7 -7.51 -2.41 3.35
CA VAL A 7 -6.26 -2.17 4.07
C VAL A 7 -6.36 -0.78 4.74
N PRO A 8 -6.21 -0.68 6.07
CA PRO A 8 -6.22 0.60 6.76
C PRO A 8 -5.07 1.49 6.29
N VAL A 9 -5.35 2.79 6.18
CA VAL A 9 -4.34 3.82 5.88
C VAL A 9 -4.25 4.81 7.03
N PHE A 10 -3.07 5.37 7.22
CA PHE A 10 -2.81 6.39 8.23
C PHE A 10 -1.81 7.41 7.70
N THR A 11 -1.82 8.60 8.30
CA THR A 11 -0.87 9.65 7.96
C THR A 11 0.45 9.42 8.68
N GLY A 12 1.55 9.43 7.93
CA GLY A 12 2.91 9.43 8.45
C GLY A 12 3.75 10.54 7.83
N THR A 13 5.05 10.53 8.12
CA THR A 13 5.99 11.53 7.58
C THR A 13 7.15 10.82 6.89
N ILE A 14 7.38 11.16 5.62
CA ILE A 14 8.52 10.72 4.83
C ILE A 14 9.23 11.97 4.32
N GLN A 15 10.53 12.09 4.55
CA GLN A 15 11.34 13.26 4.15
C GLN A 15 10.70 14.62 4.54
N HIS A 16 10.10 14.71 5.73
CA HIS A 16 9.37 15.90 6.24
C HIS A 16 8.05 16.23 5.54
N HIS A 17 7.60 15.39 4.60
CA HIS A 17 6.30 15.53 3.97
C HIS A 17 5.27 14.60 4.62
N SER A 18 4.04 15.11 4.77
CA SER A 18 2.90 14.31 5.21
C SER A 18 2.47 13.37 4.08
N VAL A 19 2.52 12.06 4.33
CA VAL A 19 2.26 11.02 3.33
C VAL A 19 1.27 10.00 3.90
N GLN A 20 0.35 9.51 3.06
CA GLN A 20 -0.51 8.37 3.42
C GLN A 20 0.27 7.07 3.33
N LEU A 21 0.22 6.30 4.41
CA LEU A 21 0.92 5.02 4.55
C LEU A 21 -0.07 3.91 4.89
N CYS A 22 0.33 2.67 4.62
CA CYS A 22 -0.34 1.49 5.13
C CYS A 22 0.66 0.54 5.80
N ASN A 23 0.17 -0.35 6.66
CA ASN A 23 1.00 -1.38 7.28
C ASN A 23 1.22 -2.54 6.28
N ALA A 24 2.47 -2.94 6.10
CA ALA A 24 2.82 -4.00 5.14
C ALA A 24 2.22 -5.37 5.51
N ARG A 25 1.98 -5.67 6.80
CA ARG A 25 1.34 -6.94 7.21
C ARG A 25 -0.14 -6.94 6.88
N ASP A 26 -0.81 -5.81 7.05
CA ASP A 26 -2.22 -5.68 6.68
C ASP A 26 -2.36 -5.87 5.17
N LEU A 27 -1.45 -5.28 4.38
CA LEU A 27 -1.39 -5.50 2.93
C LEU A 27 -1.11 -6.97 2.59
N HIS A 28 -0.12 -7.60 3.22
CA HIS A 28 0.23 -9.01 3.00
C HIS A 28 -0.96 -9.95 3.28
N LYS A 29 -1.66 -9.72 4.39
CA LYS A 29 -2.87 -10.46 4.77
C LYS A 29 -4.01 -10.23 3.78
N PHE A 30 -4.23 -8.98 3.38
CA PHE A 30 -5.24 -8.62 2.39
C PHE A 30 -4.99 -9.27 1.03
N LEU A 31 -3.72 -9.34 0.62
CA LEU A 31 -3.31 -10.00 -0.62
C LEU A 31 -3.37 -11.54 -0.52
N GLU A 32 -3.58 -12.13 0.65
CA GLU A 32 -3.62 -13.58 0.85
C GLU A 32 -2.35 -14.28 0.33
N SER A 33 -1.20 -13.63 0.49
CA SER A 33 0.07 -14.17 0.03
C SER A 33 0.50 -15.36 0.90
N GLN A 34 0.84 -16.47 0.24
CA GLN A 34 1.23 -17.71 0.90
C GLN A 34 2.68 -17.69 1.40
N ARG A 35 3.49 -16.72 0.95
CA ARG A 35 4.87 -16.55 1.40
C ARG A 35 4.87 -15.99 2.82
N GLN A 36 5.79 -16.47 3.66
CA GLN A 36 6.00 -15.88 4.98
C GLN A 36 6.34 -14.39 4.85
N PHE A 37 5.65 -13.54 5.61
CA PHE A 37 5.75 -12.08 5.52
C PHE A 37 7.19 -11.55 5.42
N ALA A 38 8.10 -12.03 6.30
CA ALA A 38 9.47 -11.54 6.34
C ALA A 38 10.24 -11.79 5.04
N ASN A 39 10.03 -12.94 4.40
CA ASN A 39 10.65 -13.26 3.11
C ASN A 39 9.94 -12.49 1.99
N TRP A 40 8.60 -12.48 2.01
CA TRP A 40 7.80 -11.78 1.03
C TRP A 40 8.20 -10.30 0.91
N ILE A 41 8.22 -9.55 2.01
CA ILE A 41 8.50 -8.11 1.93
C ILE A 41 9.94 -7.83 1.48
N LYS A 42 10.92 -8.62 1.94
CA LYS A 42 12.33 -8.47 1.54
C LYS A 42 12.53 -8.74 0.05
N GLU A 43 12.00 -9.86 -0.43
CA GLU A 43 12.07 -10.22 -1.85
C GLU A 43 11.39 -9.15 -2.72
N ARG A 44 10.26 -8.59 -2.27
CA ARG A 44 9.56 -7.53 -3.01
C ARG A 44 10.33 -6.22 -3.03
N ILE A 45 10.93 -5.82 -1.91
CA ILE A 45 11.79 -4.63 -1.84
C ILE A 45 12.96 -4.76 -2.81
N GLU A 46 13.63 -5.91 -2.80
CA GLU A 46 14.78 -6.18 -3.67
C GLU A 46 14.38 -6.28 -5.14
N GLN A 47 13.35 -7.06 -5.46
CA GLN A 47 12.93 -7.34 -6.83
C GLN A 47 12.50 -6.06 -7.58
N TYR A 48 11.84 -5.13 -6.89
CA TYR A 48 11.30 -3.90 -7.48
C TYR A 48 12.12 -2.66 -7.09
N ILE A 49 13.27 -2.85 -6.45
CA ILE A 49 14.24 -1.79 -6.16
C ILE A 49 13.59 -0.64 -5.36
N PHE A 50 12.76 -0.99 -4.37
CA PHE A 50 12.13 0.01 -3.51
C PHE A 50 13.17 0.62 -2.55
N THR A 51 13.14 1.94 -2.42
CA THR A 51 14.07 2.68 -1.55
C THR A 51 13.42 3.04 -0.21
N GLU A 52 14.15 2.85 0.89
CA GLU A 52 13.73 3.30 2.21
C GLU A 52 13.72 4.84 2.29
N GLY A 53 12.68 5.41 2.90
CA GLY A 53 12.47 6.86 2.89
C GLY A 53 11.86 7.39 1.59
N GLU A 54 11.48 6.51 0.66
CA GLU A 54 10.69 6.85 -0.52
C GLU A 54 9.49 5.91 -0.64
N GLY A 55 9.73 4.61 -0.83
CA GLY A 55 8.69 3.59 -0.96
C GLY A 55 8.15 3.12 0.39
N PHE A 56 9.00 3.05 1.41
CA PHE A 56 8.64 2.54 2.72
C PHE A 56 9.50 3.10 3.87
N LEU A 57 9.08 2.84 5.10
CA LEU A 57 9.82 3.07 6.34
C LEU A 57 9.96 1.77 7.13
N THR A 58 11.15 1.49 7.65
CA THR A 58 11.38 0.35 8.56
C THR A 58 11.10 0.73 10.01
N ILE A 59 10.29 -0.08 10.69
CA ILE A 59 9.92 0.09 12.10
C ILE A 59 10.48 -1.07 12.90
N LEU A 60 11.37 -0.76 13.86
CA LEU A 60 11.96 -1.76 14.76
C LEU A 60 11.17 -1.82 16.07
N LEU A 61 10.38 -2.88 16.23
CA LEU A 61 9.65 -3.14 17.47
C LEU A 61 10.52 -3.95 18.42
N LYS A 62 10.86 -3.37 19.58
CA LYS A 62 11.54 -4.08 20.66
C LYS A 62 10.52 -4.90 21.43
N THR A 63 10.79 -6.18 21.67
CA THR A 63 9.98 -6.98 22.57
C THR A 63 10.20 -6.51 24.01
N SER A 64 9.18 -5.94 24.63
CA SER A 64 9.17 -5.54 26.03
C SER A 64 8.99 -6.75 26.95
N LYS A 65 9.95 -7.68 26.95
CA LYS A 65 10.14 -8.60 28.07
C LYS A 65 11.63 -8.54 28.39
N GLY A 66 11.96 -8.12 29.60
CA GLY A 66 13.30 -7.77 30.10
C GLY A 66 14.33 -8.91 30.13
N ILE A 67 14.43 -9.67 29.04
CA ILE A 67 15.46 -10.66 28.79
C ILE A 67 16.50 -9.96 27.91
N LYS A 68 17.71 -9.78 28.43
CA LYS A 68 18.88 -9.38 27.64
C LYS A 68 18.97 -10.33 26.43
N GLY A 69 18.66 -9.85 25.22
CA GLY A 69 18.71 -10.65 23.98
C GLY A 69 17.39 -10.87 23.22
N GLY A 70 16.28 -10.20 23.56
CA GLY A 70 15.05 -10.28 22.77
C GLY A 70 15.24 -9.81 21.31
N ARG A 71 14.89 -10.65 20.34
CA ARG A 71 15.00 -10.34 18.90
C ARG A 71 13.96 -9.27 18.54
N SER A 72 14.42 -8.13 18.01
CA SER A 72 13.52 -7.09 17.49
C SER A 72 12.73 -7.61 16.29
N THR A 73 11.44 -7.30 16.25
CA THR A 73 10.61 -7.56 15.06
C THR A 73 10.70 -6.37 14.13
N THR A 74 11.00 -6.63 12.85
CA THR A 74 10.99 -5.61 11.80
C THR A 74 9.62 -5.54 11.17
N GLU A 75 9.03 -4.35 11.19
CA GLU A 75 7.78 -3.99 10.54
C GLU A 75 8.03 -2.94 9.46
N TYR A 76 7.08 -2.79 8.53
CA TYR A 76 7.22 -1.84 7.42
C TYR A 76 5.93 -1.04 7.26
N HIS A 77 6.10 0.26 7.07
CA HIS A 77 5.03 1.16 6.61
C HIS A 77 5.30 1.53 5.16
N LEU A 78 4.34 1.28 4.28
CA LEU A 78 4.50 1.46 2.84
C LEU A 78 3.76 2.72 2.40
N THR A 79 4.32 3.44 1.45
CA THR A 79 3.55 4.44 0.71
C THR A 79 2.42 3.77 -0.08
N LEU A 80 1.37 4.55 -0.37
CA LEU A 80 0.27 4.04 -1.19
C LEU A 80 0.73 3.64 -2.59
N ASP A 81 1.75 4.30 -3.15
CA ASP A 81 2.24 3.98 -4.48
C ASP A 81 3.00 2.65 -4.50
N MET A 82 3.92 2.43 -3.55
CA MET A 82 4.55 1.12 -3.36
C MET A 82 3.48 0.04 -3.11
N ALA A 83 2.48 0.29 -2.26
CA ALA A 83 1.42 -0.68 -1.99
C ALA A 83 0.62 -1.04 -3.26
N LYS A 84 0.27 -0.05 -4.10
CA LYS A 84 -0.40 -0.28 -5.39
C LYS A 84 0.46 -1.17 -6.29
N GLU A 85 1.74 -0.84 -6.45
CA GLU A 85 2.65 -1.65 -7.26
C GLU A 85 2.72 -3.11 -6.77
N LEU A 86 2.86 -3.30 -5.45
CA LEU A 86 2.84 -4.64 -4.85
C LEU A 86 1.56 -5.41 -5.14
N THR A 87 0.40 -4.74 -5.09
CA THR A 87 -0.88 -5.39 -5.43
C THR A 87 -0.97 -5.79 -6.90
N MET A 88 -0.37 -5.02 -7.79
CA MET A 88 -0.38 -5.30 -9.23
C MET A 88 0.52 -6.49 -9.59
N VAL A 89 1.68 -6.60 -8.93
CA VAL A 89 2.65 -7.66 -9.24
C VAL A 89 2.38 -8.97 -8.50
N GLU A 90 1.44 -8.98 -7.57
CA GLU A 90 1.07 -10.20 -6.85
C GLU A 90 0.33 -11.18 -7.79
N LYS A 91 0.91 -12.38 -7.94
CA LYS A 91 0.48 -13.38 -8.92
C LYS A 91 -0.55 -14.34 -8.31
N ASN A 92 -1.61 -13.79 -7.75
CA ASN A 92 -2.70 -14.55 -7.15
C ASN A 92 -4.08 -13.95 -7.49
N GLU A 93 -5.13 -14.51 -6.91
CA GLU A 93 -6.51 -14.11 -7.22
C GLU A 93 -6.82 -12.68 -6.73
N ARG A 94 -6.31 -12.29 -5.55
CA ARG A 94 -6.41 -10.91 -5.06
C ARG A 94 -5.74 -9.90 -6.00
N GLY A 95 -4.50 -10.18 -6.41
CA GLY A 95 -3.81 -9.35 -7.39
C GLY A 95 -4.52 -9.30 -8.74
N ARG A 96 -5.15 -10.40 -9.19
CA ARG A 96 -5.97 -10.43 -10.41
C ARG A 96 -7.19 -9.52 -10.30
N GLN A 97 -7.92 -9.57 -9.19
CA GLN A 97 -9.10 -8.73 -8.95
C GLN A 97 -8.72 -7.25 -8.95
N ILE A 98 -7.62 -6.90 -8.28
CA ILE A 98 -7.15 -5.52 -8.19
C ILE A 98 -6.69 -4.99 -9.55
N ARG A 99 -5.91 -5.78 -10.31
CA ARG A 99 -5.53 -5.39 -11.69
C ARG A 99 -6.73 -5.18 -12.58
N ARG A 100 -7.74 -6.06 -12.53
CA ARG A 100 -8.98 -5.91 -13.30
C ARG A 100 -9.74 -4.64 -12.89
N TYR A 101 -9.77 -4.34 -11.60
CA TYR A 101 -10.38 -3.12 -11.09
C TYR A 101 -9.66 -1.87 -11.63
N PHE A 102 -8.33 -1.79 -11.56
CA PHE A 102 -7.58 -0.64 -12.10
C PHE A 102 -7.75 -0.49 -13.61
N ILE A 103 -7.69 -1.58 -14.38
CA ILE A 103 -7.97 -1.55 -15.82
C ILE A 103 -9.40 -1.05 -16.09
N SER A 104 -10.37 -1.47 -15.29
CA SER A 104 -11.76 -1.00 -15.45
C SER A 104 -11.91 0.50 -15.18
N LEU A 105 -11.14 1.05 -14.23
CA LEU A 105 -11.10 2.48 -13.95
C LEU A 105 -10.45 3.27 -15.08
N GLU A 106 -9.41 2.74 -15.72
CA GLU A 106 -8.78 3.36 -16.89
C GLU A 106 -9.74 3.39 -18.10
N GLN A 107 -10.51 2.32 -18.30
CA GLN A 107 -11.49 2.23 -19.38
C GLN A 107 -12.76 3.05 -19.12
N HIS A 108 -13.19 3.13 -17.87
CA HIS A 108 -14.41 3.82 -17.46
C HIS A 108 -14.09 4.76 -16.30
N PRO A 109 -13.38 5.86 -16.57
CA PRO A 109 -13.01 6.81 -15.52
C PRO A 109 -14.29 7.31 -14.85
N PRO A 110 -14.40 7.23 -13.51
CA PRO A 110 -15.58 7.68 -12.82
C PRO A 110 -15.85 9.15 -13.17
N GLN A 111 -17.07 9.45 -13.61
CA GLN A 111 -17.50 10.79 -14.05
C GLN A 111 -17.25 11.90 -13.01
N LEU A 112 -16.94 11.53 -11.76
CA LEU A 112 -16.58 12.43 -10.68
C LEU A 112 -15.28 13.23 -10.94
N ILE A 113 -14.36 12.74 -11.78
CA ILE A 113 -13.11 13.45 -12.11
C ILE A 113 -13.34 14.61 -13.10
N LEU A 114 -14.41 14.56 -13.92
CA LEU A 114 -14.66 15.55 -14.97
C LEU A 114 -15.48 16.78 -14.51
N ARG A 115 -16.05 16.74 -13.30
CA ARG A 115 -17.04 17.73 -12.86
C ARG A 115 -16.48 19.07 -12.34
N PRO A 116 -15.32 19.15 -11.66
CA PRO A 116 -14.79 20.46 -11.22
C PRO A 116 -14.38 21.38 -12.38
N LEU A 117 -13.88 20.82 -13.49
CA LEU A 117 -13.45 21.59 -14.66
C LEU A 117 -14.63 22.13 -15.49
N LEU A 118 -15.69 21.33 -15.67
CA LEU A 118 -16.86 21.75 -16.44
C LEU A 118 -17.71 22.79 -15.69
N THR A 119 -17.90 22.65 -14.37
CA THR A 119 -18.67 23.64 -13.59
C THR A 119 -17.98 25.00 -13.52
N ALA A 120 -16.65 25.05 -13.46
CA ALA A 120 -15.89 26.31 -13.51
C ALA A 120 -16.01 27.05 -14.85
N LEU A 121 -16.16 26.34 -15.96
CA LEU A 121 -16.30 26.91 -17.30
C LEU A 121 -17.73 27.37 -17.62
N THR A 122 -18.76 26.75 -17.02
CA THR A 122 -20.17 27.08 -17.28
C THR A 122 -20.76 28.12 -16.32
N MET A 123 -20.04 28.51 -15.26
CA MET A 123 -20.46 29.58 -14.33
C MET A 123 -19.85 30.96 -14.68
N SER A 124 -19.13 31.07 -15.80
CA SER A 124 -18.52 32.31 -16.30
C SER A 124 -19.21 32.87 -17.57
N THR A 125 -20.45 32.48 -17.83
CA THR A 125 -21.32 33.04 -18.87
C THR A 125 -22.67 33.38 -18.28
#